data_AF-A0A232EWT4-F1
#
_entry.id   AF-A0A232EWT4-F1
#
_cell.length_a   1.000
_cell.length_b   1.000
_cell.length_c   1.000
_cell.angle_alpha   90.00
_cell.angle_beta   90.00
_cell.angle_gamma   90.00
#
_symmetry.space_group_name_H-M   'P 1'
#
loop_
_entity.id
_entity.type
_entity.pdbx_description
1 polymer ?
#
loop_
_entity_poly.entity_id
_entity_poly.type
_entity_poly.pdbx_seq_one_letter_code
_entity_poly.pdbx_strand_id
1 'polypeptide(L)'
;MDVPLIIADFVHLMSITGLLLKILYTRKCNDVSVKTQFLLALVFITRYLDTFTACIPTAYSFITRGLSILVTCSTLMTICGCCRKSYESKHDAYRIMTLLAPCLVLSVFFNHDSTIIGISWAFSEYLEAVAMVPQFVLLANVRHAHVSVLCYITAHTVYKCLHVVHWIRQYHQLKTFDKISASSSIIQCLLYSDFFLNIWHRLEPVIDEATDVKSEKVYEENAYLSSNINFVELDSSFF
;
A
#
# COMPACT_ATOMS: atom_id res chain seq x y z
N MET A 1 14.84 -18.49 -11.53
CA MET A 1 14.26 -17.22 -11.05
C MET A 1 15.34 -16.46 -10.32
N ASP A 2 15.34 -15.14 -10.49
CA ASP A 2 16.36 -14.27 -9.94
C ASP A 2 16.08 -13.97 -8.47
N VAL A 3 17.05 -14.27 -7.60
CA VAL A 3 16.93 -14.07 -6.14
C VAL A 3 16.45 -12.66 -5.76
N PRO A 4 16.95 -11.55 -6.36
CA PRO A 4 16.47 -10.21 -6.04
C PRO A 4 14.99 -10.00 -6.32
N LEU A 5 14.46 -10.61 -7.38
CA LEU A 5 13.07 -10.49 -7.78
C LEU A 5 12.14 -11.21 -6.79
N ILE A 6 12.52 -12.42 -6.37
CA ILE A 6 11.76 -13.20 -5.37
C ILE A 6 11.68 -12.44 -4.05
N ILE A 7 12.79 -11.85 -3.60
CA ILE A 7 12.83 -11.06 -2.38
C ILE A 7 11.98 -9.79 -2.54
N ALA A 8 12.05 -9.14 -3.70
CA ALA A 8 11.24 -7.96 -3.99
C ALA A 8 9.74 -8.27 -3.90
N ASP A 9 9.30 -9.34 -4.57
CA ASP A 9 7.89 -9.78 -4.56
C ASP A 9 7.42 -10.11 -3.13
N PHE A 10 8.27 -10.75 -2.32
CA PHE A 10 7.95 -11.07 -0.92
C PHE A 10 7.84 -9.81 -0.04
N VAL A 11 8.80 -8.90 -0.13
CA VAL A 11 8.79 -7.63 0.61
C VAL A 11 7.56 -6.80 0.23
N HIS A 12 7.24 -6.75 -1.06
CA HIS A 12 6.06 -6.07 -1.56
C HIS A 12 4.77 -6.66 -0.99
N LEU A 13 4.61 -7.99 -1.08
CA LEU A 13 3.44 -8.69 -0.56
C LEU A 13 3.28 -8.49 0.96
N MET A 14 4.37 -8.56 1.71
CA MET A 14 4.38 -8.32 3.15
C MET A 14 3.95 -6.89 3.49
N SER A 15 4.42 -5.90 2.71
CA SER A 15 4.07 -4.50 2.88
C SER A 15 2.57 -4.24 2.69
N ILE A 16 1.99 -4.65 1.56
CA ILE A 16 0.56 -4.46 1.27
C ILE A 16 -0.34 -5.23 2.26
N THR A 17 0.10 -6.41 2.69
CA THR A 17 -0.64 -7.22 3.66
C THR A 17 -0.60 -6.59 5.05
N GLY A 18 0.56 -6.07 5.48
CA GLY A 18 0.70 -5.35 6.75
C GLY A 18 -0.21 -4.12 6.82
N LEU A 19 -0.32 -3.36 5.72
CA LEU A 19 -1.23 -2.23 5.62
C LEU A 19 -2.70 -2.66 5.77
N LEU A 20 -3.11 -3.72 5.07
CA LEU A 20 -4.46 -4.27 5.17
C LEU A 20 -4.76 -4.71 6.61
N LEU A 21 -3.87 -5.47 7.24
CA LEU A 21 -4.04 -5.96 8.61
C LEU A 21 -4.17 -4.80 9.60
N LYS A 22 -3.35 -3.75 9.46
CA LYS A 22 -3.48 -2.53 10.27
C LYS A 22 -4.87 -1.92 10.15
N ILE A 23 -5.37 -1.78 8.93
CA ILE A 23 -6.69 -1.19 8.67
C ILE A 23 -7.81 -2.07 9.25
N LEU A 24 -7.74 -3.39 9.07
CA LEU A 24 -8.73 -4.33 9.59
C LEU A 24 -8.76 -4.33 11.12
N TYR A 25 -7.60 -4.26 11.76
CA TYR A 25 -7.47 -4.29 13.22
C TYR A 25 -7.86 -2.96 13.86
N THR A 26 -7.30 -1.84 13.41
CA THR A 26 -7.52 -0.51 14.01
C THR A 26 -8.83 0.15 13.57
N ARG A 27 -9.36 -0.24 12.41
CA ARG A 27 -10.51 0.40 11.74
C ARG A 27 -10.33 1.90 11.50
N LYS A 28 -9.09 2.39 11.48
CA LYS A 28 -8.72 3.80 11.25
C LYS A 28 -7.86 3.95 10.00
N CYS A 29 -8.23 4.91 9.14
CA CYS A 29 -7.60 5.15 7.83
C CYS A 29 -7.18 6.60 7.58
N ASN A 30 -6.96 7.40 8.63
CA ASN A 30 -6.69 8.84 8.49
C ASN A 30 -5.42 9.14 7.68
N ASP A 31 -4.40 8.30 7.84
CA ASP A 31 -3.07 8.51 7.24
C ASP A 31 -2.87 7.72 5.94
N VAL A 32 -3.94 7.12 5.38
CA VAL A 32 -3.87 6.29 4.18
C VAL A 32 -4.72 6.90 3.07
N SER A 33 -4.08 7.22 1.94
CA SER A 33 -4.74 7.78 0.77
C SER A 33 -5.49 6.70 -0.01
N VAL A 34 -6.81 6.85 -0.10
CA VAL A 34 -7.68 6.00 -0.94
C VAL A 34 -7.26 6.10 -2.41
N LYS A 35 -6.85 7.29 -2.85
CA LYS A 35 -6.45 7.53 -4.24
C LYS A 35 -5.21 6.72 -4.62
N THR A 36 -4.25 6.61 -3.70
CA THR A 36 -3.07 5.75 -3.89
C THR A 36 -3.45 4.28 -3.97
N GLN A 37 -4.31 3.81 -3.06
CA GLN A 37 -4.78 2.40 -3.08
C GLN A 37 -5.56 2.07 -4.36
N PHE A 38 -6.36 3.02 -4.86
CA PHE A 38 -7.04 2.88 -6.15
C PHE A 38 -6.06 2.80 -7.32
N LEU A 39 -5.06 3.69 -7.37
CA LEU A 39 -4.02 3.69 -8.41
C LEU A 39 -3.21 2.39 -8.39
N LEU A 40 -2.80 1.91 -7.22
CA LEU A 40 -2.07 0.65 -7.07
C LEU A 40 -2.93 -0.56 -7.47
N ALA A 41 -4.22 -0.57 -7.14
CA ALA A 41 -5.13 -1.62 -7.61
C ALA A 41 -5.19 -1.63 -9.15
N LEU A 42 -5.28 -0.46 -9.77
CA LEU A 42 -5.29 -0.35 -11.23
C LEU A 42 -3.96 -0.83 -11.85
N VAL A 43 -2.82 -0.50 -11.25
CA VAL A 43 -1.50 -1.00 -11.64
C VAL A 43 -1.48 -2.53 -11.65
N PHE A 44 -1.87 -3.19 -10.56
CA PHE A 44 -1.79 -4.67 -10.49
C PHE A 44 -2.76 -5.35 -11.45
N ILE A 45 -3.98 -4.80 -11.59
CA ILE A 45 -4.97 -5.34 -12.54
C ILE A 45 -4.43 -5.25 -13.97
N THR A 46 -3.91 -4.08 -14.38
CA THR A 46 -3.43 -3.85 -15.76
C THR A 46 -2.11 -4.56 -16.05
N ARG A 47 -1.23 -4.72 -15.07
CA ARG A 47 0.05 -5.44 -15.21
C ARG A 47 -0.13 -6.93 -15.42
N TYR A 48 -1.01 -7.56 -14.64
CA TYR A 48 -1.14 -9.01 -14.58
C TYR A 48 -2.21 -9.58 -15.52
N LEU A 49 -2.72 -8.79 -16.47
CA LEU A 49 -3.60 -9.29 -17.54
C LEU A 49 -2.92 -10.41 -18.36
N ASP A 50 -1.59 -10.32 -18.51
CA ASP A 50 -0.75 -11.32 -19.17
C ASP A 50 -0.83 -12.71 -18.52
N THR A 51 -1.10 -12.75 -17.23
CA THR A 51 -1.00 -13.95 -16.38
C THR A 51 -2.07 -14.97 -16.74
N PHE A 52 -3.18 -14.54 -17.34
CA PHE A 52 -4.24 -15.41 -17.85
C PHE A 52 -4.00 -15.88 -19.29
N THR A 53 -3.08 -15.25 -20.01
CA THR A 53 -2.78 -15.54 -21.43
C THR A 53 -1.47 -16.32 -21.63
N ALA A 54 -0.61 -16.37 -20.62
CA ALA A 54 0.66 -17.09 -20.69
C ALA A 54 0.43 -18.61 -20.74
N CYS A 55 1.15 -19.31 -21.64
CA CYS A 55 0.93 -20.73 -21.93
C CYS A 55 1.14 -21.64 -20.71
N ILE A 56 2.02 -21.30 -19.76
CA ILE A 56 2.19 -21.98 -18.46
C ILE A 56 2.76 -20.99 -17.41
N PRO A 57 1.95 -20.30 -16.59
CA PRO A 57 2.48 -19.57 -15.45
C PRO A 57 3.03 -20.56 -14.41
N THR A 58 4.24 -20.31 -13.88
CA THR A 58 4.73 -21.03 -12.70
C THR A 58 3.76 -20.79 -11.54
N ALA A 59 3.43 -21.84 -10.78
CA ALA A 59 2.49 -21.76 -9.66
C ALA A 59 2.82 -20.61 -8.69
N TYR A 60 4.12 -20.39 -8.41
CA TYR A 60 4.60 -19.26 -7.60
C TYR A 60 4.12 -17.90 -8.15
N SER A 61 4.40 -17.60 -9.42
CA SER A 61 4.04 -16.32 -10.05
C SER A 61 2.52 -16.10 -10.07
N PHE A 62 1.75 -17.16 -10.33
CA PHE A 62 0.29 -17.07 -10.31
C PHE A 62 -0.24 -16.71 -8.92
N ILE A 63 0.29 -17.38 -7.87
CA ILE A 63 -0.12 -17.16 -6.49
C ILE A 63 0.29 -15.77 -6.00
N THR A 64 1.55 -15.35 -6.19
CA THR A 64 2.02 -14.05 -5.68
C THR A 64 1.34 -12.88 -6.36
N ARG A 65 1.14 -12.94 -7.69
CA ARG A 65 0.41 -11.92 -8.45
C ARG A 65 -1.06 -11.88 -8.05
N GLY A 66 -1.72 -13.05 -7.94
CA GLY A 66 -3.10 -13.16 -7.51
C GLY A 66 -3.33 -12.61 -6.10
N LEU A 67 -2.48 -12.97 -5.14
CA LEU A 67 -2.54 -12.43 -3.77
C LEU A 67 -2.34 -10.91 -3.75
N SER A 68 -1.42 -10.38 -4.56
CA SER A 68 -1.18 -8.93 -4.61
C SER A 68 -2.41 -8.15 -5.08
N ILE A 69 -3.12 -8.66 -6.09
CA ILE A 69 -4.40 -8.09 -6.54
C ILE A 69 -5.43 -8.19 -5.42
N LEU A 70 -5.61 -9.39 -4.85
CA LEU A 70 -6.64 -9.63 -3.82
C LEU A 70 -6.46 -8.74 -2.60
N VAL A 71 -5.23 -8.62 -2.07
CA VAL A 71 -4.92 -7.81 -0.90
C VAL A 71 -5.14 -6.32 -1.18
N THR A 72 -4.69 -5.83 -2.34
CA THR A 72 -4.85 -4.40 -2.71
C THR A 72 -6.32 -4.04 -2.92
N CYS A 73 -7.07 -4.88 -3.64
CA CYS A 73 -8.52 -4.70 -3.82
C CYS A 73 -9.27 -4.79 -2.48
N SER A 74 -8.90 -5.73 -1.60
CA SER A 74 -9.49 -5.87 -0.26
C SER A 74 -9.21 -4.63 0.60
N THR A 75 -8.02 -4.05 0.50
CA THR A 75 -7.66 -2.80 1.18
C THR A 75 -8.56 -1.67 0.72
N LEU A 76 -8.71 -1.50 -0.60
CA LEU A 76 -9.58 -0.48 -1.18
C LEU A 76 -11.04 -0.64 -0.73
N MET A 77 -11.57 -1.87 -0.77
CA MET A 77 -12.92 -2.18 -0.31
C MET A 77 -13.12 -1.88 1.18
N THR A 78 -12.12 -2.20 2.02
CA THR A 78 -12.17 -1.95 3.46
C THR A 78 -12.18 -0.45 3.77
N ILE A 79 -11.41 0.35 3.03
CA ILE A 79 -11.39 1.81 3.22
C ILE A 79 -12.71 2.44 2.76
N CYS A 80 -13.19 2.07 1.56
CA CYS A 80 -14.42 2.62 0.97
C CYS A 80 -15.70 2.19 1.72
N GLY A 81 -15.70 1.00 2.32
CA GLY A 81 -16.82 0.46 3.09
C GLY A 81 -16.72 0.77 4.58
N CYS A 82 -15.84 0.04 5.29
CA CYS A 82 -15.80 0.05 6.75
C CYS A 82 -15.22 1.33 7.36
N CYS A 83 -14.25 1.97 6.69
CA CYS A 83 -13.54 3.12 7.25
C CYS A 83 -13.97 4.46 6.65
N ARG A 84 -15.09 4.49 5.90
CA ARG A 84 -15.60 5.69 5.22
C ARG A 84 -15.82 6.87 6.15
N LYS A 85 -16.25 6.63 7.40
CA LYS A 85 -16.49 7.68 8.40
C LYS A 85 -15.20 8.28 8.97
N SER A 86 -14.11 7.52 8.98
CA SER A 86 -12.77 7.96 9.42
C SER A 86 -11.99 8.65 8.30
N TYR A 87 -12.42 8.48 7.05
CA TYR A 87 -11.72 9.05 5.90
C TYR A 87 -12.01 10.55 5.74
N GLU A 88 -10.98 11.36 5.95
CA GLU A 88 -11.05 12.80 5.75
C GLU A 88 -10.71 13.18 4.32
N SER A 89 -11.72 13.21 3.44
CA SER A 89 -11.55 13.59 2.04
C SER A 89 -10.93 14.98 1.83
N LYS A 90 -10.92 15.86 2.85
CA LYS A 90 -10.35 17.21 2.77
C LYS A 90 -8.83 17.20 2.62
N HIS A 91 -8.14 16.25 3.26
CA HIS A 91 -6.68 16.15 3.23
C HIS A 91 -6.17 15.41 1.98
N ASP A 92 -7.02 14.64 1.31
CA ASP A 92 -6.71 13.91 0.08
C ASP A 92 -7.28 14.63 -1.16
N ALA A 93 -6.87 15.88 -1.39
CA ALA A 93 -7.40 16.72 -2.48
C ALA A 93 -6.75 16.45 -3.86
N TYR A 94 -5.77 15.55 -3.95
CA TYR A 94 -4.97 15.35 -5.16
C TYR A 94 -5.80 14.88 -6.37
N ARG A 95 -5.65 15.49 -7.55
CA ARG A 95 -6.46 15.17 -8.73
C ARG A 95 -5.87 14.01 -9.52
N ILE A 96 -6.35 12.79 -9.29
CA ILE A 96 -5.85 11.55 -9.91
C ILE A 96 -5.69 11.65 -11.44
N MET A 97 -6.57 12.39 -12.11
CA MET A 97 -6.53 12.56 -13.58
C MET A 97 -5.21 13.17 -14.08
N THR A 98 -4.50 13.96 -13.25
CA THR A 98 -3.19 14.53 -13.62
C THR A 98 -2.10 13.48 -13.70
N LEU A 99 -2.29 12.29 -13.10
CA LEU A 99 -1.39 11.16 -13.22
C LEU A 99 -1.88 10.17 -14.26
N LEU A 100 -3.18 9.86 -14.25
CA LEU A 100 -3.76 8.85 -15.12
C LEU A 100 -3.64 9.23 -16.62
N ALA A 101 -3.98 10.46 -16.96
CA ALA A 101 -3.98 10.93 -18.34
C ALA A 101 -2.58 10.88 -19.00
N PRO A 102 -1.50 11.43 -18.41
CA PRO A 102 -0.17 11.34 -19.02
C PRO A 102 0.35 9.91 -19.08
N CYS A 103 0.09 9.05 -18.07
CA CYS A 103 0.50 7.65 -18.12
C CYS A 103 -0.19 6.88 -19.26
N LEU A 104 -1.49 7.15 -19.50
CA LEU A 104 -2.25 6.54 -20.59
C LEU A 104 -1.80 7.03 -21.96
N VAL A 105 -1.55 8.33 -22.10
CA VAL A 105 -0.98 8.88 -23.34
C VAL A 105 0.39 8.26 -23.60
N LEU A 106 1.27 8.25 -22.59
CA LEU A 106 2.62 7.74 -22.73
C LEU A 106 2.63 6.25 -23.07
N SER A 107 1.75 5.42 -22.49
CA SER A 107 1.69 4.00 -22.81
C SER A 107 1.22 3.69 -24.24
N VAL A 108 0.32 4.51 -24.79
CA VAL A 108 -0.16 4.35 -26.17
C VAL A 108 0.94 4.70 -27.19
N PHE A 109 1.75 5.72 -26.91
CA PHE A 109 2.83 6.15 -27.80
C PHE A 109 4.15 5.40 -27.59
N PHE A 110 4.46 5.03 -26.35
CA PHE A 110 5.69 4.37 -25.94
C PHE A 110 5.36 3.03 -25.26
N ASN A 111 5.23 1.99 -26.07
CA ASN A 111 5.04 0.60 -25.66
C ASN A 111 6.05 -0.30 -26.37
N HIS A 112 6.24 -1.51 -25.85
CA HIS A 112 7.02 -2.55 -26.50
C HIS A 112 6.30 -3.09 -27.74
N ASP A 113 5.02 -3.41 -27.57
CA ASP A 113 4.14 -3.92 -28.62
C ASP A 113 2.79 -3.21 -28.56
N SER A 114 2.24 -2.84 -29.72
CA SER A 114 0.95 -2.13 -29.84
C SER A 114 -0.27 -3.03 -29.61
N THR A 115 -0.08 -4.15 -28.92
CA THR A 115 -1.18 -5.02 -28.46
C THR A 115 -1.80 -4.43 -27.19
N ILE A 116 -3.06 -4.77 -26.92
CA ILE A 116 -3.75 -4.33 -25.69
C ILE A 116 -2.96 -4.74 -24.44
N ILE A 117 -2.37 -5.94 -24.44
CA ILE A 117 -1.56 -6.45 -23.34
C ILE A 117 -0.27 -5.64 -23.19
N GLY A 118 0.44 -5.37 -24.29
CA GLY A 118 1.67 -4.56 -24.27
C GLY A 118 1.44 -3.13 -23.80
N ILE A 119 0.36 -2.48 -24.28
CA ILE A 119 -0.03 -1.13 -23.85
C ILE A 119 -0.44 -1.13 -22.37
N SER A 120 -1.22 -2.11 -21.92
CA SER A 120 -1.64 -2.24 -20.52
C SER A 120 -0.46 -2.46 -19.59
N TRP A 121 0.52 -3.27 -20.02
CA TRP A 121 1.75 -3.48 -19.27
C TRP A 121 2.56 -2.19 -19.15
N ALA A 122 2.80 -1.47 -20.26
CA ALA A 122 3.51 -0.20 -20.25
C ALA A 122 2.79 0.87 -19.40
N PHE A 123 1.47 0.92 -19.50
CA PHE A 123 0.62 1.77 -18.67
C PHE A 123 0.81 1.48 -17.18
N SER A 124 0.80 0.21 -16.79
CA SER A 124 1.01 -0.19 -15.40
C SER A 124 2.37 0.25 -14.86
N GLU A 125 3.42 0.15 -15.69
CA GLU A 125 4.78 0.53 -15.32
C GLU A 125 4.91 2.04 -15.11
N TYR A 126 4.34 2.86 -16.00
CA TYR A 126 4.34 4.31 -15.85
C TYR A 126 3.46 4.77 -14.68
N LEU A 127 2.28 4.16 -14.51
CA LEU A 127 1.36 4.53 -13.46
C LEU A 127 1.92 4.21 -12.08
N GLU A 128 2.61 3.08 -11.92
CA GLU A 128 3.18 2.70 -10.64
C GLU A 128 4.28 3.65 -10.15
N ALA A 129 5.10 4.18 -11.07
CA ALA A 129 6.13 5.16 -10.72
C ALA A 129 5.55 6.37 -9.98
N VAL A 130 4.34 6.78 -10.35
CA VAL A 130 3.67 7.97 -9.79
C VAL A 130 2.51 7.64 -8.85
N ALA A 131 2.14 6.36 -8.70
CA ALA A 131 0.96 5.95 -7.94
C ALA A 131 1.00 6.35 -6.47
N MET A 132 2.20 6.49 -5.89
CA MET A 132 2.42 6.85 -4.49
C MET A 132 2.35 8.36 -4.21
N VAL A 133 2.29 9.20 -5.25
CA VAL A 133 2.24 10.66 -5.11
C VAL A 133 1.10 11.15 -4.21
N PRO A 134 -0.16 10.67 -4.34
CA PRO A 134 -1.24 11.12 -3.47
C PRO A 134 -0.99 10.79 -1.98
N GLN A 135 -0.34 9.65 -1.69
CA GLN A 135 0.07 9.28 -0.33
C GLN A 135 1.14 10.23 0.21
N PHE A 136 2.13 10.60 -0.59
CA PHE A 136 3.15 11.57 -0.18
C PHE A 136 2.56 12.95 0.08
N VAL A 137 1.63 13.39 -0.77
CA VAL A 137 0.92 14.66 -0.58
C VAL A 137 0.07 14.64 0.69
N LEU A 138 -0.61 13.52 0.97
CA LEU A 138 -1.34 13.34 2.23
C LEU A 138 -0.40 13.48 3.42
N LEU A 139 0.74 12.79 3.40
CA LEU A 139 1.75 12.85 4.46
C LEU A 139 2.44 14.21 4.59
N ALA A 140 2.57 14.96 3.51
CA ALA A 140 3.09 16.33 3.56
C ALA A 140 2.17 17.30 4.32
N ASN A 141 0.87 16.99 4.39
CA ASN A 141 -0.15 17.83 5.02
C ASN A 141 -0.45 17.45 6.48
N VAL A 142 0.15 16.38 7.00
CA VAL A 142 -0.03 15.93 8.39
C VAL A 142 1.29 15.99 9.16
N ARG A 143 1.21 16.12 10.49
CA ARG A 143 2.39 16.07 11.37
C ARG A 143 2.66 14.70 11.96
N HIS A 144 1.60 13.92 12.15
CA HIS A 144 1.67 12.60 12.76
C HIS A 144 1.35 11.55 11.71
N ALA A 145 2.10 10.46 11.72
CA ALA A 145 1.84 9.32 10.85
C ALA A 145 2.05 8.02 11.63
N HIS A 146 1.13 7.08 11.47
CA HIS A 146 1.29 5.76 12.08
C HIS A 146 2.56 5.03 11.58
N VAL A 147 3.29 4.41 12.51
CA VAL A 147 4.51 3.63 12.20
C VAL A 147 4.24 2.58 11.13
N SER A 148 3.08 1.91 11.18
CA SER A 148 2.65 0.93 10.18
C SER A 148 2.62 1.49 8.74
N VAL A 149 2.21 2.75 8.57
CA VAL A 149 2.18 3.44 7.27
C VAL A 149 3.60 3.78 6.80
N LEU A 150 4.45 4.24 7.72
CA LEU A 150 5.86 4.52 7.42
C LEU A 150 6.61 3.24 7.02
N CYS A 151 6.41 2.14 7.75
CA CYS A 151 6.94 0.82 7.39
C CYS A 151 6.46 0.35 6.03
N TYR A 152 5.17 0.56 5.70
CA TYR A 152 4.61 0.25 4.38
C TYR A 152 5.34 1.01 3.27
N ILE A 153 5.53 2.33 3.42
CA ILE A 153 6.24 3.17 2.43
C ILE A 153 7.71 2.74 2.28
N THR A 154 8.39 2.51 3.40
CA THR A 154 9.78 2.03 3.40
C THR A 154 9.91 0.67 2.73
N ALA A 155 9.03 -0.28 3.04
CA ALA A 155 9.05 -1.59 2.41
C ALA A 155 8.75 -1.51 0.90
N HIS A 156 7.83 -0.63 0.47
CA HIS A 156 7.59 -0.40 -0.95
C HIS A 156 8.84 0.20 -1.63
N THR A 157 9.57 1.09 -0.95
CA THR A 157 10.84 1.63 -1.45
C THR A 157 11.89 0.53 -1.62
N VAL A 158 12.04 -0.34 -0.63
CA VAL A 158 12.98 -1.48 -0.67
C VAL A 158 12.65 -2.42 -1.84
N TYR A 159 11.36 -2.74 -2.01
CA TYR A 159 10.87 -3.49 -3.16
C TYR A 159 11.33 -2.88 -4.49
N LYS A 160 11.20 -1.56 -4.66
CA LYS A 160 11.65 -0.86 -5.87
C LYS A 160 13.16 -0.84 -6.04
N CYS A 161 13.93 -0.64 -4.98
CA CYS A 161 15.38 -0.74 -5.03
C CYS A 161 15.84 -2.14 -5.48
N LEU A 162 15.17 -3.20 -5.05
CA LEU A 162 15.49 -4.57 -5.47
C LEU A 162 15.17 -4.81 -6.96
N HIS A 163 14.08 -4.24 -7.47
CA HIS A 163 13.82 -4.21 -8.92
C HIS A 163 14.92 -3.46 -9.68
N VAL A 164 15.43 -2.36 -9.11
CA VAL A 164 16.54 -1.62 -9.71
C VAL A 164 17.80 -2.48 -9.85
N VAL A 165 18.16 -3.17 -8.78
CA VAL A 165 19.27 -4.12 -8.77
C VAL A 165 19.05 -5.25 -9.79
N HIS A 166 17.82 -5.76 -9.92
CA HIS A 166 17.49 -6.80 -10.88
C HIS A 166 17.75 -6.36 -12.33
N TRP A 167 17.26 -5.19 -12.76
CA TRP A 167 17.45 -4.75 -14.15
C TRP A 167 18.90 -4.38 -14.46
N ILE A 168 19.65 -3.81 -13.49
CA ILE A 168 21.09 -3.58 -13.63
C ILE A 168 21.82 -4.91 -13.85
N ARG A 169 21.48 -5.94 -13.05
CA ARG A 169 22.10 -7.26 -13.19
C ARG A 169 21.76 -7.91 -14.53
N GLN A 170 20.52 -7.81 -14.98
CA GLN A 170 20.12 -8.24 -16.33
C GLN A 170 20.94 -7.55 -17.42
N TYR A 171 21.13 -6.23 -17.33
CA TYR A 171 21.93 -5.50 -18.29
C TYR A 171 23.38 -6.01 -18.35
N HIS A 172 23.99 -6.28 -17.20
CA HIS A 172 25.36 -6.82 -17.15
C HIS A 172 25.47 -8.25 -17.71
N GLN A 173 24.52 -9.13 -17.38
CA GLN A 173 24.58 -10.56 -17.69
C GLN A 173 24.02 -10.92 -19.08
N LEU A 174 22.90 -10.32 -19.46
CA LEU A 174 22.11 -10.70 -20.64
C LEU A 174 22.12 -9.62 -21.74
N LYS A 175 22.71 -8.44 -21.48
CA LYS A 175 22.74 -7.29 -22.41
C LYS A 175 21.36 -6.82 -22.87
N THR A 176 20.31 -7.21 -22.16
CA THR A 176 18.93 -6.77 -22.34
C THR A 176 18.71 -5.48 -21.56
N PHE A 177 18.11 -4.48 -22.20
CA PHE A 177 17.79 -3.20 -21.58
C PHE A 177 16.35 -2.79 -21.88
N ASP A 178 15.49 -2.88 -20.87
CA ASP A 178 14.12 -2.39 -20.96
C ASP A 178 14.08 -0.89 -20.61
N LYS A 179 13.90 -0.06 -21.64
CA LYS A 179 13.83 1.40 -21.51
C LYS A 179 12.64 1.86 -20.67
N ILE A 180 11.51 1.14 -20.74
CA ILE A 180 10.27 1.51 -20.05
C ILE A 180 10.46 1.28 -18.55
N SER A 181 10.89 0.08 -18.16
CA SER A 181 11.10 -0.26 -16.75
C SER A 181 12.22 0.57 -16.12
N ALA A 182 13.32 0.84 -16.85
CA ALA A 182 14.41 1.68 -16.36
C ALA A 182 13.97 3.13 -16.13
N SER A 183 13.28 3.75 -17.11
CA SER A 183 12.80 5.14 -16.98
C SER A 183 11.77 5.32 -15.87
N SER A 184 10.81 4.39 -15.77
CA SER A 184 9.83 4.36 -14.68
C SER A 184 10.51 4.24 -13.31
N SER A 185 11.47 3.32 -13.17
CA SER A 185 12.23 3.13 -11.92
C SER A 185 13.00 4.38 -11.51
N ILE A 186 13.61 5.11 -12.45
CA ILE A 186 14.32 6.36 -12.17
C ILE A 186 13.36 7.43 -11.65
N ILE A 187 12.22 7.63 -12.33
CA ILE A 187 11.20 8.60 -11.90
C ILE A 187 10.73 8.26 -10.49
N GLN A 188 10.48 6.98 -10.22
CA GLN A 188 10.06 6.53 -8.92
C GLN A 188 11.13 6.78 -7.85
N CYS A 189 12.39 6.43 -8.11
CA CYS A 189 13.49 6.71 -7.18
C CYS A 189 13.61 8.20 -6.84
N LEU A 190 13.40 9.09 -7.80
CA LEU A 190 13.42 10.54 -7.57
C LEU A 190 12.26 10.97 -6.65
N LEU A 191 11.05 10.48 -6.90
CA LEU A 191 9.87 10.77 -6.08
C LEU A 191 10.03 10.27 -4.64
N TYR A 192 10.58 9.06 -4.45
CA TYR A 192 10.88 8.54 -3.13
C TYR A 192 11.97 9.36 -2.43
N SER A 193 13.01 9.75 -3.15
CA SER A 193 14.09 10.57 -2.61
C SER A 193 13.57 11.93 -2.14
N ASP A 194 12.70 12.58 -2.91
CA ASP A 194 12.02 13.82 -2.51
C ASP A 194 11.21 13.63 -1.22
N PHE A 195 10.43 12.54 -1.14
CA PHE A 195 9.67 12.21 0.06
C PHE A 195 10.58 12.01 1.29
N PHE A 196 11.65 11.23 1.19
CA PHE A 196 12.55 10.96 2.31
C PHE A 196 13.34 12.19 2.76
N LEU A 197 13.77 13.03 1.81
CA LEU A 197 14.54 14.23 2.14
C LEU A 197 13.66 15.32 2.74
N ASN A 198 12.50 15.58 2.13
CA ASN A 198 11.68 16.73 2.48
C ASN A 198 10.62 16.40 3.53
N ILE A 199 9.95 15.24 3.48
CA ILE A 199 8.76 14.96 4.30
C ILE A 199 9.09 14.10 5.51
N TRP A 200 9.92 13.06 5.37
CA TRP A 200 10.14 12.03 6.40
C TRP A 200 10.52 12.58 7.78
N HIS A 201 11.48 13.51 7.83
CA HIS A 201 11.99 14.06 9.09
C HIS A 201 10.98 14.96 9.82
N ARG A 202 9.89 15.37 9.16
CA ARG A 202 8.82 16.19 9.76
C ARG A 202 7.71 15.35 10.39
N LEU A 203 7.69 14.04 10.13
CA LEU A 203 6.65 13.15 10.61
C LEU A 203 7.00 12.62 12.01
N GLU A 204 6.09 12.81 12.94
CA GLU A 204 6.17 12.20 14.25
C GLU A 204 5.49 10.82 14.22
N PRO A 205 6.24 9.73 14.47
CA PRO A 205 5.71 8.38 14.41
C PRO A 205 4.73 8.11 15.55
N VAL A 206 3.52 7.66 15.23
CA VAL A 206 2.50 7.25 16.19
C VAL A 206 2.37 5.73 16.21
N ILE A 207 2.44 5.14 17.41
CA ILE A 207 2.19 3.71 17.60
C ILE A 207 0.69 3.50 17.77
N ASP A 208 0.13 2.49 17.11
CA ASP A 208 -1.26 2.11 17.25
C ASP A 208 -1.52 1.57 18.68
N GLU A 209 -1.89 2.43 19.64
CA GLU A 209 -2.40 2.03 20.96
C GLU A 209 -3.83 1.46 20.82
N ALA A 210 -3.93 0.24 20.29
CA ALA A 210 -5.22 -0.36 19.97
C ALA A 210 -5.78 -1.27 21.08
N THR A 211 -5.06 -1.47 22.20
CA THR A 211 -5.48 -2.40 23.27
C THR A 211 -5.74 -1.77 24.63
N ASP A 212 -5.10 -0.67 25.03
CA ASP A 212 -5.31 -0.16 26.40
C ASP A 212 -6.67 0.52 26.57
N VAL A 213 -7.08 1.46 25.71
CA VAL A 213 -8.32 2.22 26.00
C VAL A 213 -9.61 1.37 25.93
N LYS A 214 -9.65 0.33 25.09
CA LYS A 214 -10.84 -0.55 25.01
C LYS A 214 -10.82 -1.64 26.09
N SER A 215 -9.64 -2.10 26.50
CA SER A 215 -9.53 -3.02 27.63
C SER A 215 -9.73 -2.28 28.94
N GLU A 216 -9.16 -1.10 29.13
CA GLU A 216 -9.30 -0.22 30.30
C GLU A 216 -10.75 0.20 30.52
N LYS A 217 -11.49 0.62 29.47
CA LYS A 217 -12.93 0.88 29.61
C LYS A 217 -13.73 -0.36 29.97
N VAL A 218 -13.37 -1.52 29.44
CA VAL A 218 -14.03 -2.80 29.77
C VAL A 218 -13.64 -3.25 31.19
N TYR A 219 -12.42 -2.99 31.65
CA TYR A 219 -11.95 -3.28 33.01
C TYR A 219 -12.60 -2.33 34.02
N GLU A 220 -12.70 -1.03 33.72
CA GLU A 220 -13.43 -0.06 34.55
C GLU A 220 -14.91 -0.43 34.63
N GLU A 221 -15.58 -0.68 33.51
CA GLU A 221 -16.99 -1.08 33.48
C GLU A 221 -17.25 -2.37 34.27
N ASN A 222 -16.37 -3.37 34.14
CA ASN A 222 -16.45 -4.61 34.91
C ASN A 222 -16.11 -4.43 36.41
N ALA A 223 -15.22 -3.50 36.76
CA ALA A 223 -14.89 -3.17 38.15
C ALA A 223 -16.03 -2.41 38.85
N TYR A 224 -16.73 -1.51 38.15
CA TYR A 224 -17.95 -0.88 38.66
C TYR A 224 -19.06 -1.91 38.89
N LEU A 225 -19.28 -2.84 37.95
CA LEU A 225 -20.29 -3.88 38.11
C LEU A 225 -19.98 -4.84 39.28
N SER A 226 -18.73 -5.25 39.47
CA SER A 226 -18.35 -6.12 40.60
C SER A 226 -18.45 -5.43 41.96
N SER A 227 -18.16 -4.13 42.04
CA SER A 227 -18.37 -3.35 43.26
C SER A 227 -19.85 -3.23 43.66
N ASN A 228 -20.75 -3.05 42.69
CA ASN A 228 -22.19 -2.98 42.96
C ASN A 228 -22.80 -4.34 43.34
N ILE A 229 -22.32 -5.45 42.77
CA ILE A 229 -22.79 -6.80 43.13
C ILE A 229 -22.43 -7.13 44.59
N ASN A 230 -21.20 -6.81 45.03
CA ASN A 230 -20.78 -7.02 46.43
C ASN A 230 -21.59 -6.16 47.42
N PHE A 231 -21.99 -4.95 47.03
CA PHE A 231 -22.82 -4.08 47.87
C PHE A 231 -24.25 -4.64 48.04
N VAL A 232 -24.79 -5.26 46.99
CA VAL A 232 -26.13 -5.89 47.01
C VAL A 232 -26.15 -7.19 47.83
N GLU A 233 -25.09 -7.99 47.79
CA GLU A 233 -25.00 -9.21 48.63
C GLU A 233 -24.85 -8.90 50.12
N LEU A 234 -24.11 -7.84 50.48
CA LEU A 234 -23.96 -7.39 51.87
C LEU A 234 -25.29 -6.93 52.49
N ASP A 235 -26.15 -6.25 51.72
CA ASP A 235 -27.47 -5.79 52.19
C ASP A 235 -28.47 -6.95 52.36
N SER A 236 -28.30 -8.04 51.61
CA SER A 236 -29.14 -9.25 51.72
C SER A 236 -28.79 -10.17 52.90
N SER A 237 -27.65 -9.93 53.56
CA SER A 237 -27.18 -10.73 54.71
C SER A 237 -27.61 -10.15 56.08
N PHE A 238 -28.36 -9.04 56.08
CA PHE A 238 -28.86 -8.35 57.27
C PHE A 238 -30.37 -8.52 57.52
N PHE A 239 -31.03 -9.44 56.81
CA PHE A 239 -32.43 -9.84 57.04
C PHE A 239 -32.56 -11.33 57.36
#